data_AF-A0A914GCK3-F1
#
_entry.id   AF-A0A914GCK3-F1
#
_cell.length_a   1.000
_cell.length_b   1.000
_cell.length_c   1.000
_cell.angle_alpha   90.00
_cell.angle_beta   90.00
_cell.angle_gamma   90.00
#
_symmetry.space_group_name_H-M   'P 1'
#
loop_
_entity.id
_entity.type
_entity.pdbx_description
1 polymer ?
#
loop_
_entity_poly.entity_id
_entity_poly.type
_entity_poly.pdbx_seq_one_letter_code
_entity_poly.pdbx_strand_id
1 'polypeptide(L)'
;LNRDEIESGIKLFTPFSDDFQPTQKVAEGNIVVVSGLGATITGDTLVGSKLSAKAAKSASKPAPEVDHHVNILEGIDSPDPVFFCSVEPPTSSSIHAFERALIELAIEDPSLRVRYDNETGQTILEGMGELHI
;
A
#
# COMPACT_ATOMS: atom_id res chain seq x y z
N LEU A 1 -1.75 -8.15 0.37
CA LEU A 1 -2.33 -7.47 1.54
C LEU A 1 -2.14 -8.37 2.75
N ASN A 2 -1.43 -7.88 3.78
CA ASN A 2 -0.94 -8.58 4.98
C ASN A 2 0.30 -9.46 4.75
N ARG A 3 1.44 -8.79 4.55
CA ARG A 3 2.73 -9.38 4.12
C ARG A 3 3.47 -10.22 5.18
N ASP A 4 2.90 -10.43 6.38
CA ASP A 4 3.56 -11.11 7.52
C ASP A 4 4.91 -10.53 7.95
N GLU A 5 5.21 -9.30 7.53
CA GLU A 5 6.45 -8.62 7.84
C GLU A 5 6.36 -7.85 9.17
N ILE A 6 7.52 -7.69 9.80
CA ILE A 6 7.64 -6.91 11.04
C ILE A 6 8.27 -5.57 10.69
N GLU A 7 7.53 -4.50 10.96
CA GLU A 7 8.01 -3.13 10.80
C GLU A 7 8.69 -2.66 12.10
N SER A 8 9.74 -1.86 11.99
CA SER A 8 10.51 -1.36 13.14
C SER A 8 10.98 0.07 12.92
N GLY A 9 11.32 0.78 14.01
CA GLY A 9 11.77 2.17 13.90
C GLY A 9 10.66 3.17 13.57
N ILE A 10 9.41 2.83 13.88
CA ILE A 10 8.25 3.66 13.58
C ILE A 10 8.25 4.97 14.38
N LYS A 11 7.85 6.06 13.73
CA LYS A 11 7.54 7.34 14.38
C LYS A 11 6.14 7.79 13.97
N LEU A 12 5.40 8.32 14.92
CA LEU A 12 4.02 8.76 14.72
C LEU A 12 3.96 10.29 14.70
N PHE A 13 3.13 10.80 13.80
CA PHE A 13 2.85 12.23 13.69
C PHE A 13 1.35 12.45 13.51
N THR A 14 0.84 13.46 14.19
CA THR A 14 -0.51 13.98 13.95
C THR A 14 -0.41 15.07 12.88
N PRO A 15 -1.10 14.91 11.73
CA PRO A 15 -1.11 15.93 10.69
C PRO A 15 -2.04 17.08 11.08
N PHE A 16 -1.53 18.30 11.01
CA PHE A 16 -2.31 19.54 11.05
C PHE A 16 -2.19 20.24 9.70
N SER A 17 -2.93 21.35 9.51
CA SER A 17 -2.92 22.14 8.27
C SER A 17 -1.51 22.50 7.81
N ASP A 18 -0.65 22.88 8.75
CA ASP A 18 0.62 23.53 8.43
C ASP A 18 1.84 22.69 8.85
N ASP A 19 1.66 21.69 9.73
CA ASP A 19 2.76 20.91 10.29
C ASP A 19 2.38 19.46 10.66
N PHE A 20 3.42 18.64 10.84
CA PHE A 20 3.31 17.27 11.37
C PHE A 20 3.87 17.26 12.79
N GLN A 21 3.01 17.11 13.79
CA GLN A 21 3.43 17.15 15.19
C GLN A 21 3.74 15.73 15.69
N PRO A 22 4.94 15.48 16.23
CA PRO A 22 5.29 14.16 16.76
C PRO A 22 4.37 13.76 17.92
N THR A 23 3.82 12.55 17.86
CA THR A 23 2.95 12.00 18.91
C THR A 23 3.47 10.65 19.39
N GLN A 24 3.26 10.34 20.68
CA GLN A 24 3.74 9.08 21.26
C GLN A 24 2.72 7.95 21.21
N LYS A 25 1.43 8.29 21.19
CA LYS A 25 0.33 7.34 21.20
C LYS A 25 -0.89 7.93 20.48
N VAL A 26 -1.73 7.04 19.98
CA VAL A 26 -2.92 7.38 19.22
C VAL A 26 -4.04 6.47 19.72
N ALA A 27 -5.21 7.05 20.01
CA ALA A 27 -6.39 6.28 20.37
C ALA A 27 -7.12 5.81 19.12
N GLU A 28 -7.95 4.78 19.26
CA GLU A 28 -8.83 4.29 18.20
C GLU A 28 -9.70 5.39 17.57
N GLY A 29 -10.02 5.22 16.29
CA GLY A 29 -10.81 6.19 15.51
C GLY A 29 -10.03 7.42 15.01
N ASN A 30 -8.77 7.62 15.42
CA ASN A 30 -7.93 8.71 14.92
C ASN A 30 -7.09 8.30 13.71
N ILE A 31 -6.77 9.27 12.87
CA ILE A 31 -5.88 9.12 11.71
C ILE A 31 -4.54 9.78 12.05
N VAL A 32 -3.44 9.09 11.73
CA VAL A 32 -2.08 9.59 11.92
C VAL A 32 -1.17 9.23 10.76
N VAL A 33 -0.07 9.94 10.67
CA VAL A 33 1.03 9.60 9.78
C VAL A 33 2.02 8.74 10.53
N VAL A 34 2.39 7.61 9.92
CA VAL A 34 3.42 6.71 10.43
C VAL A 34 4.59 6.75 9.45
N SER A 35 5.77 7.08 9.95
CA SER A 35 7.02 7.01 9.17
C SER A 35 7.88 5.85 9.63
N GLY A 36 8.73 5.34 8.74
CA GLY A 36 9.66 4.23 9.03
C GLY A 36 9.12 2.85 8.67
N LEU A 37 7.97 2.78 7.99
CA LEU A 37 7.44 1.55 7.41
C LEU A 37 8.19 1.26 6.09
N GLY A 38 8.76 0.06 5.96
CA GLY A 38 9.58 -0.31 4.80
C GLY A 38 8.88 -1.23 3.81
N ALA A 39 7.97 -2.09 4.27
CA ALA A 39 7.28 -3.09 3.44
C ALA A 39 5.77 -2.84 3.31
N THR A 40 5.21 -1.99 4.17
CA THR A 40 3.78 -1.66 4.21
C THR A 40 3.36 -0.91 2.95
N ILE A 41 2.27 -1.35 2.34
CA ILE A 41 1.66 -0.68 1.18
C ILE A 41 0.22 -0.26 1.45
N THR A 42 -0.37 0.50 0.53
CA THR A 42 -1.77 0.91 0.60
C THR A 42 -2.70 -0.29 0.78
N GLY A 43 -3.51 -0.25 1.85
CA GLY A 43 -4.49 -1.27 2.22
C GLY A 43 -4.02 -2.33 3.21
N ASP A 44 -2.74 -2.37 3.58
CA ASP A 44 -2.25 -3.35 4.56
C ASP A 44 -2.80 -3.08 5.98
N THR A 45 -3.10 -4.15 6.72
CA THR A 45 -3.48 -4.06 8.14
C THR A 45 -2.25 -4.19 9.03
N LEU A 46 -1.96 -3.17 9.83
CA LEU A 46 -0.90 -3.19 10.84
C LEU A 46 -1.45 -3.63 12.21
N VAL A 47 -0.72 -4.50 12.90
CA VAL A 47 -1.08 -5.00 14.22
C VAL A 47 0.11 -4.92 15.17
N GLY A 48 -0.15 -4.65 16.46
CA GLY A 48 0.90 -4.41 17.44
C GLY A 48 1.70 -5.65 17.88
N SER A 49 1.26 -6.88 17.55
CA SER A 49 1.99 -8.09 17.94
C SER A 49 1.74 -9.27 17.00
N LYS A 50 2.69 -10.22 16.98
CA LYS A 50 2.55 -11.49 16.23
C LYS A 50 1.39 -12.35 16.71
N LEU A 51 1.05 -12.27 17.99
CA LEU A 51 -0.10 -12.99 18.56
C LEU A 51 -1.41 -12.41 18.00
N SER A 52 -1.51 -11.09 17.97
CA SER A 52 -2.64 -10.37 17.38
C SER A 52 -2.75 -10.64 15.88
N ALA A 53 -1.63 -10.72 15.15
CA ALA A 53 -1.61 -11.09 13.73
C ALA A 53 -2.18 -12.49 13.46
N LYS A 54 -1.81 -13.49 14.29
CA LYS A 54 -2.35 -14.85 14.18
C LYS A 54 -3.83 -14.91 14.52
N ALA A 55 -4.26 -14.20 15.56
CA ALA A 55 -5.66 -14.09 15.93
C ALA A 55 -6.50 -13.48 14.78
N ALA A 56 -6.00 -12.41 14.17
CA ALA A 56 -6.63 -11.72 13.04
C ALA A 56 -6.79 -12.58 11.79
N LYS A 57 -5.85 -13.47 11.53
CA LYS A 57 -5.93 -14.44 10.42
C LYS A 57 -6.94 -15.56 10.67
N SER A 58 -7.09 -15.98 11.92
CA SER A 58 -8.00 -17.07 12.29
C SER A 58 -9.47 -16.66 12.37
N ALA A 59 -9.76 -15.35 12.42
CA ALA A 59 -11.10 -14.80 12.58
C ALA A 59 -11.78 -14.47 11.23
N SER A 60 -11.57 -15.27 10.19
CA SER A 60 -12.09 -15.05 8.83
C SER A 60 -13.62 -15.22 8.68
N LYS A 61 -14.38 -15.14 9.77
CA LYS A 61 -15.85 -15.13 9.77
C LYS A 61 -16.34 -13.96 10.61
N PRO A 62 -17.24 -13.11 10.08
CA PRO A 62 -17.88 -12.08 10.88
C PRO A 62 -18.75 -12.78 11.93
N ALA A 63 -18.31 -12.76 13.19
CA ALA A 63 -19.12 -13.18 14.33
C ALA A 63 -19.90 -11.97 14.85
N PRO A 64 -21.15 -12.16 15.33
CA PRO A 64 -21.95 -11.05 15.84
C PRO A 64 -21.35 -10.57 17.17
N GLU A 65 -21.05 -9.26 17.21
CA GLU A 65 -21.12 -8.38 18.38
C GLU A 65 -20.61 -8.93 19.73
N VAL A 66 -19.29 -9.17 19.88
CA VAL A 66 -18.65 -9.17 21.21
C VAL A 66 -17.20 -8.66 21.13
N ASP A 67 -16.88 -7.72 22.04
CA ASP A 67 -15.62 -7.03 22.37
C ASP A 67 -14.31 -7.45 21.64
N HIS A 68 -13.71 -6.47 20.96
CA HIS A 68 -12.28 -6.35 20.66
C HIS A 68 -11.59 -7.51 19.92
N HIS A 69 -12.24 -8.08 18.91
CA HIS A 69 -11.55 -8.97 17.97
C HIS A 69 -10.65 -8.15 17.01
N VAL A 70 -9.33 -8.38 17.09
CA VAL A 70 -8.38 -7.94 16.06
C VAL A 70 -8.67 -8.79 14.83
N ASN A 71 -9.39 -8.24 13.85
CA ASN A 71 -9.61 -8.87 12.56
C ASN A 71 -8.69 -8.23 11.52
N ILE A 72 -8.26 -9.00 10.52
CA ILE A 72 -7.68 -8.40 9.31
C ILE A 72 -8.78 -7.52 8.70
N LEU A 73 -8.48 -6.25 8.47
CA LEU A 73 -9.43 -5.36 7.80
C LEU A 73 -9.56 -5.82 6.35
N GLU A 74 -10.76 -5.66 5.79
CA GLU A 74 -10.97 -5.90 4.37
C GLU A 74 -9.99 -5.02 3.59
N GLY A 75 -9.17 -5.67 2.76
CA GLY A 75 -8.17 -4.97 1.96
C GLY A 75 -8.83 -4.07 0.92
N ILE A 76 -8.00 -3.29 0.23
CA ILE A 76 -8.48 -2.44 -0.87
C ILE A 76 -8.67 -3.33 -2.11
N ASP A 77 -9.90 -3.44 -2.59
CA ASP A 77 -10.21 -4.04 -3.89
C ASP A 77 -10.25 -2.94 -4.94
N SER A 78 -9.29 -2.97 -5.87
CA SER A 78 -9.19 -1.97 -6.94
C SER A 78 -9.85 -2.52 -8.21
N PRO A 79 -10.67 -1.72 -8.91
CA PRO A 79 -11.32 -2.17 -10.13
C PRO A 79 -10.29 -2.53 -11.21
N ASP A 80 -10.71 -3.33 -12.18
CA ASP A 80 -9.83 -3.70 -13.29
C ASP A 80 -9.49 -2.48 -14.16
N PRO A 81 -8.23 -2.40 -14.64
CA PRO A 81 -7.79 -1.31 -15.51
C PRO A 81 -8.54 -1.34 -16.83
N VAL A 82 -8.90 -0.16 -17.32
CA VAL A 82 -9.65 0.03 -18.57
C VAL A 82 -8.84 0.79 -19.62
N PHE A 83 -7.69 1.32 -19.25
CA PHE A 83 -6.78 2.04 -20.13
C PHE A 83 -5.37 1.47 -20.04
N PHE A 84 -4.69 1.38 -21.18
CA PHE A 84 -3.37 0.77 -21.33
C PHE A 84 -2.49 1.65 -22.19
N CYS A 85 -1.27 1.95 -21.73
CA CYS A 85 -0.30 2.75 -22.44
C CYS A 85 1.07 2.08 -22.41
N SER A 86 1.80 2.08 -23.52
CA SER A 86 3.20 1.64 -23.52
C SER A 86 4.10 2.81 -23.11
N VAL A 87 5.04 2.52 -22.21
CA VAL A 87 5.98 3.48 -21.65
C VAL A 87 7.41 2.95 -21.78
N GLU A 88 8.33 3.84 -22.11
CA GLU A 88 9.74 3.50 -22.25
C GLU A 88 10.63 4.56 -21.59
N PRO A 89 11.81 4.16 -21.08
CA PRO A 89 12.74 5.12 -20.52
C PRO A 89 13.28 6.02 -21.65
N PRO A 90 13.43 7.33 -21.42
CA PRO A 90 13.88 8.27 -22.46
C PRO A 90 15.31 7.99 -22.93
N THR A 91 16.13 7.38 -22.08
CA THR A 91 17.52 7.00 -22.40
C THR A 91 17.88 5.66 -21.76
N SER A 92 18.88 4.98 -22.31
CA SER A 92 19.40 3.75 -21.69
C SER A 92 20.00 3.99 -20.30
N SER A 93 20.55 5.18 -20.04
CA SER A 93 21.06 5.55 -18.71
C SER A 93 19.96 5.71 -17.65
N SER A 94 18.71 5.95 -18.05
CA SER A 94 17.59 6.15 -17.12
C SER A 94 16.80 4.87 -16.81
N ILE A 95 17.18 3.71 -17.35
CA ILE A 95 16.43 2.44 -17.18
C ILE A 95 16.17 2.14 -15.70
N HIS A 96 17.21 2.12 -14.86
CA HIS A 96 17.04 1.81 -13.43
C HIS A 96 16.20 2.84 -12.67
N ALA A 97 16.30 4.12 -13.02
CA ALA A 97 15.51 5.17 -12.39
C ALA A 97 14.03 5.06 -12.78
N PHE A 98 13.77 4.73 -14.05
CA PHE A 98 12.44 4.48 -14.59
C PHE A 98 11.78 3.27 -13.93
N GLU A 99 12.46 2.12 -13.89
CA GLU A 99 11.96 0.91 -13.22
C GLU A 99 11.64 1.17 -11.75
N ARG A 100 12.53 1.88 -11.05
CA ARG A 100 12.29 2.25 -9.66
C ARG A 100 11.06 3.14 -9.52
N ALA A 101 10.91 4.17 -10.34
CA ALA A 101 9.76 5.07 -10.29
C ALA A 101 8.43 4.32 -10.48
N LEU A 102 8.39 3.37 -11.42
CA LEU A 102 7.20 2.54 -11.66
C LEU A 102 6.84 1.66 -10.45
N ILE A 103 7.84 1.10 -9.76
CA ILE A 103 7.63 0.30 -8.55
C ILE A 103 7.06 1.17 -7.43
N GLU A 104 7.63 2.35 -7.19
CA GLU A 104 7.16 3.25 -6.13
C GLU A 104 5.73 3.73 -6.40
N LEU A 105 5.39 4.05 -7.66
CA LEU A 105 4.03 4.43 -8.04
C LEU A 105 3.01 3.31 -7.80
N ALA A 106 3.36 2.06 -8.15
CA ALA A 106 2.48 0.91 -7.91
C ALA A 106 2.34 0.55 -6.42
N ILE A 107 3.28 0.96 -5.57
CA ILE A 107 3.18 0.83 -4.11
C ILE A 107 2.21 1.86 -3.53
N GLU A 108 2.25 3.09 -4.04
CA GLU A 108 1.39 4.19 -3.61
C GLU A 108 -0.06 3.97 -4.04
N ASP A 109 -0.27 3.61 -5.31
CA ASP A 109 -1.59 3.35 -5.88
C ASP A 109 -1.73 1.90 -6.40
N PRO A 110 -2.48 1.03 -5.70
CA PRO A 110 -2.69 -0.36 -6.10
C PRO A 110 -3.57 -0.51 -7.36
N SER A 111 -4.24 0.54 -7.81
CA SER A 111 -5.02 0.54 -9.06
C SER A 111 -4.13 0.69 -10.30
N LEU A 112 -2.89 1.16 -10.13
CA LEU A 112 -1.91 1.26 -11.19
C LEU A 112 -1.12 -0.05 -11.30
N ARG A 113 -1.27 -0.74 -12.44
CA ARG A 113 -0.56 -1.99 -12.70
C ARG A 113 0.51 -1.77 -13.76
N VAL A 114 1.66 -2.43 -13.58
CA VAL A 114 2.79 -2.37 -14.51
C VAL A 114 3.11 -3.78 -14.96
N ARG A 115 3.17 -3.99 -16.27
CA ARG A 115 3.44 -5.30 -16.88
C ARG A 115 4.45 -5.14 -18.01
N TYR A 116 5.39 -6.08 -18.11
CA TYR A 116 6.28 -6.17 -19.26
C TYR A 116 5.68 -7.12 -20.29
N ASP A 117 5.53 -6.67 -21.53
CA ASP A 117 5.07 -7.48 -22.65
C ASP A 117 6.26 -8.09 -23.39
N ASN A 118 6.38 -9.41 -23.31
CA ASN A 118 7.48 -10.16 -23.94
C ASN A 118 7.34 -10.25 -25.47
N GLU A 119 6.15 -10.04 -26.04
CA GLU A 119 5.95 -10.11 -27.50
C GLU A 119 6.42 -8.82 -28.19
N THR A 120 6.08 -7.67 -27.60
CA THR A 120 6.45 -6.35 -28.12
C THR A 120 7.77 -5.83 -27.54
N GLY A 121 8.22 -6.38 -26.41
CA GLY A 121 9.40 -5.92 -25.68
C GLY A 121 9.20 -4.60 -24.93
N GLN A 122 7.95 -4.17 -24.74
CA GLN A 122 7.59 -2.88 -24.14
C GLN A 122 7.04 -3.05 -22.72
N THR A 123 7.21 -2.01 -21.91
CA THR A 123 6.54 -1.91 -20.60
C THR A 123 5.16 -1.29 -20.81
N ILE A 124 4.13 -1.95 -20.32
CA ILE A 124 2.73 -1.52 -20.38
C ILE A 124 2.30 -1.06 -18.99
N LEU A 125 1.75 0.14 -18.95
CA LEU A 125 1.14 0.75 -17.77
C LEU A 125 -0.37 0.67 -17.91
N GLU A 126 -1.04 0.13 -16.89
CA GLU A 126 -2.47 -0.16 -16.89
C GLU A 126 -3.13 0.66 -15.77
N GLY A 127 -4.21 1.37 -16.09
CA GLY A 127 -4.89 2.24 -15.12
C GLY A 127 -6.38 2.39 -15.38
N MET A 128 -7.02 3.20 -14.53
CA MET A 128 -8.47 3.40 -14.51
C MET A 128 -9.01 4.32 -15.62
N GLY A 129 -8.15 5.00 -16.38
CA GLY A 129 -8.56 5.90 -17.46
C GLY A 129 -7.41 6.73 -18.02
N GLU A 130 -7.67 7.50 -19.07
CA GLU A 130 -6.67 8.36 -19.72
C GLU A 130 -6.07 9.39 -18.75
N LEU A 131 -6.89 10.06 -17.93
CA LEU A 131 -6.41 11.07 -16.97
C LEU A 131 -5.57 10.46 -15.83
N HIS A 132 -5.79 9.17 -15.52
CA HIS A 132 -5.03 8.49 -14.48
C HIS A 132 -3.57 8.23 -14.90
N ILE A 133 -3.32 8.18 -16.21
CA ILE A 133 -2.01 7.92 -16.82
C ILE A 133 -1.36 9.24 -17.26
#